data_AF-A0AAV2AS60-F1
#
_entry.id   AF-A0AAV2AS60-F1
#
_cell.length_a   1.000
_cell.length_b   1.000
_cell.length_c   1.000
_cell.angle_alpha   90.00
_cell.angle_beta   90.00
_cell.angle_gamma   90.00
#
_symmetry.space_group_name_H-M   'P 1'
#
loop_
_entity.id
_entity.type
_entity.pdbx_description
1 polymer ?
#
loop_
_entity_poly.entity_id
_entity_poly.type
_entity_poly.pdbx_seq_one_letter_code
_entity_poly.pdbx_strand_id
1 'polypeptide(L)'
;MTLIENLLGQGYCVTLDNFYTSPELAEVLLSYRTDVYGTLRSHRRGIPQEIKSRNLKRGEIIGYQKGKMCVFKYMDKPICMLSTIHTIDFVEQCKKKKKNNGDVEDIITKKPKAILDYNRTMGGVDLADQCLSYYLTVRNQQKKYYKKIFRQFLNQSVWNSFVLFKKCGGKMTHLEFRLNLLQNLLQTYGETKILQNPAVGRLTGRHFASHIEATEKKENAYTSMHCVQQKV
;
A
#
# COMPACT_ATOMS: atom_id res chain seq x y z
N MET A 1 20.55 0.08 -4.64
CA MET A 1 20.32 -0.63 -5.91
C MET A 1 19.87 -2.08 -5.72
N THR A 2 20.09 -2.70 -4.56
CA THR A 2 19.78 -4.12 -4.27
C THR A 2 18.34 -4.56 -4.61
N LEU A 3 17.33 -3.71 -4.41
CA LEU A 3 15.92 -4.06 -4.68
C LEU A 3 15.61 -4.45 -6.13
N ILE A 4 16.39 -3.95 -7.09
CA ILE A 4 16.15 -4.12 -8.53
C ILE A 4 17.33 -4.79 -9.22
N GLU A 5 18.29 -5.32 -8.48
CA GLU A 5 19.55 -5.87 -8.99
C GLU A 5 19.31 -6.91 -10.12
N ASN A 6 18.40 -7.85 -9.88
CA ASN A 6 18.04 -8.89 -10.84
C ASN A 6 17.15 -8.39 -12.01
N LEU A 7 16.78 -7.11 -12.03
CA LEU A 7 15.94 -6.49 -13.05
C LEU A 7 16.73 -5.43 -13.86
N LEU A 8 17.99 -5.18 -13.52
CA LEU A 8 18.85 -4.25 -14.24
C LEU A 8 19.15 -4.75 -15.66
N GLY A 9 19.20 -3.83 -16.61
CA GLY A 9 19.53 -4.13 -18.01
C GLY A 9 18.50 -4.98 -18.78
N GLN A 10 17.35 -5.30 -18.20
CA GLN A 10 16.31 -6.12 -18.84
C GLN A 10 15.29 -5.30 -19.65
N GLY A 11 15.54 -4.02 -19.88
CA GLY A 11 14.61 -3.12 -20.60
C GLY A 11 13.43 -2.65 -19.77
N TYR A 12 13.44 -2.87 -18.46
CA TYR A 12 12.42 -2.33 -17.56
C TYR A 12 12.64 -0.83 -17.28
N CYS A 13 11.53 -0.17 -16.98
CA CYS A 13 11.50 1.20 -16.49
C CYS A 13 10.98 1.22 -15.05
N VAL A 14 11.71 1.90 -14.16
CA VAL A 14 11.39 1.97 -12.74
C VAL A 14 10.65 3.29 -12.45
N THR A 15 9.48 3.19 -11.81
CA THR A 15 8.79 4.35 -11.27
C THR A 15 9.21 4.57 -9.81
N LEU A 16 9.70 5.76 -9.47
CA LEU A 16 10.21 6.08 -8.14
C LEU A 16 9.41 7.19 -7.46
N ASP A 17 9.24 7.07 -6.14
CA ASP A 17 8.77 8.18 -5.31
C ASP A 17 9.90 9.19 -5.01
N ASN A 18 9.52 10.42 -4.66
CA ASN A 18 10.36 11.55 -4.33
C ASN A 18 11.48 11.27 -3.31
N PHE A 19 11.26 10.29 -2.42
CA PHE A 19 12.26 9.88 -1.43
C PHE A 19 13.47 9.22 -2.09
N TYR A 20 13.26 8.45 -3.17
CA TYR A 20 14.31 7.71 -3.87
C TYR A 20 14.85 8.46 -5.08
N THR A 21 14.04 9.29 -5.74
CA THR A 21 14.43 9.97 -6.98
C THR A 21 15.55 11.00 -6.76
N SER A 22 16.63 10.86 -7.54
CA SER A 22 17.72 11.83 -7.63
C SER A 22 18.43 11.76 -8.99
N PRO A 23 19.09 12.85 -9.44
CA PRO A 23 19.88 12.83 -10.67
C PRO A 23 21.00 11.80 -10.65
N GLU A 24 21.71 11.69 -9.52
CA GLU A 24 22.79 10.72 -9.33
C GLU A 24 22.31 9.28 -9.51
N LEU A 25 21.19 8.92 -8.86
CA LEU A 25 20.59 7.59 -9.02
C LEU A 25 20.16 7.33 -10.47
N ALA A 26 19.61 8.33 -11.15
CA ALA A 26 19.19 8.20 -12.54
C ALA A 26 20.38 7.98 -13.49
N GLU A 27 21.50 8.70 -13.29
CA GLU A 27 22.73 8.48 -14.05
C GLU A 27 23.29 7.06 -13.83
N VAL A 28 23.27 6.56 -12.59
CA VAL A 28 23.65 5.16 -12.30
C VAL A 28 22.71 4.17 -12.97
N LEU A 29 21.39 4.36 -12.91
CA LEU A 29 20.43 3.46 -13.56
C LEU A 29 20.61 3.42 -15.08
N LEU A 30 20.90 4.57 -15.68
CA LEU A 30 21.18 4.66 -17.11
C LEU A 30 22.44 3.90 -17.52
N SER A 31 23.49 3.87 -16.69
CA SER A 31 24.69 3.08 -16.99
C SER A 31 24.40 1.57 -16.99
N TYR A 32 23.39 1.14 -16.21
CA TYR A 32 22.86 -0.23 -16.23
C TYR A 32 21.74 -0.45 -17.25
N ARG A 33 21.54 0.45 -18.23
CA ARG A 33 20.48 0.36 -19.26
C ARG A 33 19.06 0.20 -18.66
N THR A 34 18.83 0.82 -17.52
CA THR A 34 17.52 0.82 -16.85
C THR A 34 16.97 2.24 -16.84
N ASP A 35 15.75 2.38 -17.36
CA ASP A 35 15.07 3.67 -17.40
C ASP A 35 14.35 3.98 -16.09
N VAL A 36 14.17 5.26 -15.80
CA VAL A 36 13.54 5.71 -14.57
C VAL A 36 12.73 6.98 -14.78
N TYR A 37 11.62 7.07 -14.05
CA TYR A 37 10.94 8.34 -13.85
C TYR A 37 10.25 8.41 -12.49
N GLY A 38 10.08 9.62 -11.98
CA GLY A 38 9.52 9.80 -10.67
C GLY A 38 9.33 11.26 -10.31
N THR A 39 8.57 11.47 -9.24
CA THR A 39 8.55 12.77 -8.58
C THR A 39 9.91 13.05 -7.95
N LEU A 40 10.31 14.31 -7.90
CA LEU A 40 11.62 14.73 -7.45
C LEU A 40 11.47 15.86 -6.43
N ARG A 41 12.24 15.82 -5.35
CA ARG A 41 12.34 16.95 -4.42
C ARG A 41 13.19 18.06 -5.06
N SER A 42 12.64 19.27 -5.16
CA SER A 42 13.32 20.41 -5.81
C SER A 42 14.67 20.77 -5.17
N HIS A 43 14.84 20.55 -3.87
CA HIS A 43 16.07 20.85 -3.12
C HIS A 43 17.19 19.81 -3.28
N ARG A 44 17.02 18.76 -4.10
CA ARG A 44 18.08 17.78 -4.35
C ARG A 44 19.31 18.43 -5.00
N ARG A 45 20.47 17.83 -4.76
CA ARG A 45 21.73 18.17 -5.44
C ARG A 45 21.63 17.82 -6.92
N GLY A 46 22.30 18.58 -7.79
CA GLY A 46 22.28 18.37 -9.24
C GLY A 46 21.06 18.93 -9.97
N ILE A 47 20.13 19.59 -9.27
CA ILE A 47 18.96 20.25 -9.89
C ILE A 47 19.28 21.71 -10.24
N PRO A 48 19.02 22.17 -11.48
CA PRO A 48 19.21 23.56 -11.91
C PRO A 48 18.58 24.57 -10.96
N GLN A 49 19.25 25.72 -10.76
CA GLN A 49 18.77 26.74 -9.81
C GLN A 49 17.44 27.35 -10.25
N GLU A 50 17.21 27.47 -11.55
CA GLU A 50 16.00 28.05 -12.14
C GLU A 50 14.76 27.19 -11.86
N ILE A 51 14.92 25.85 -11.79
CA ILE A 51 13.85 24.96 -11.34
C ILE A 51 13.48 25.27 -9.87
N LYS A 52 14.47 25.61 -9.04
CA LYS A 52 14.26 25.91 -7.62
C LYS A 52 13.64 27.29 -7.40
N SER A 53 14.22 28.32 -8.02
CA SER A 53 13.90 29.73 -7.77
C SER A 53 12.68 30.24 -8.53
N ARG A 54 12.41 29.71 -9.73
CA ARG A 54 11.36 30.29 -10.58
C ARG A 54 9.96 29.97 -10.05
N ASN A 55 9.19 31.02 -9.84
CA ASN A 55 7.76 30.94 -9.59
C ASN A 55 7.04 30.85 -10.93
N LEU A 56 6.32 29.74 -11.13
CA LEU A 56 5.56 29.47 -12.34
C LEU A 56 4.09 29.82 -12.11
N LYS A 57 3.41 30.31 -13.14
CA LYS A 57 1.94 30.42 -13.16
C LYS A 57 1.32 29.06 -13.44
N ARG A 58 0.04 28.90 -13.09
CA ARG A 58 -0.68 27.65 -13.34
C ARG A 58 -0.69 27.31 -14.84
N GLY A 59 -0.31 26.08 -15.17
CA GLY A 59 -0.16 25.57 -16.54
C GLY A 59 1.26 25.75 -17.11
N GLU A 60 2.12 26.54 -16.49
CA GLU A 60 3.49 26.74 -16.97
C GLU A 60 4.40 25.57 -16.60
N ILE A 61 5.41 25.36 -17.44
CA ILE A 61 6.46 24.36 -17.28
C ILE A 61 7.83 25.00 -17.53
N ILE A 62 8.82 24.58 -16.75
CA ILE A 62 10.24 24.81 -17.04
C ILE A 62 10.95 23.48 -16.94
N GLY A 63 11.83 23.17 -17.88
CA GLY A 63 12.60 21.95 -17.82
C GLY A 63 13.93 22.08 -18.52
N TYR A 64 14.82 21.18 -18.13
CA TYR A 64 16.20 21.10 -18.58
C TYR A 64 16.49 19.64 -18.90
N GLN A 65 17.29 19.43 -19.94
CA GLN A 65 17.66 18.11 -20.40
C GLN A 65 19.18 18.00 -20.49
N LYS A 66 19.71 16.90 -19.94
CA LYS A 66 21.11 16.49 -20.04
C LYS A 66 21.14 15.09 -20.63
N GLY A 67 21.47 14.98 -21.91
CA GLY A 67 21.40 13.70 -22.63
C GLY A 67 19.99 13.11 -22.59
N LYS A 68 19.86 11.88 -22.09
CA LYS A 68 18.56 11.20 -21.95
C LYS A 68 17.75 11.66 -20.72
N MET A 69 18.38 12.33 -19.76
CA MET A 69 17.74 12.72 -18.51
C MET A 69 17.09 14.11 -18.65
N CYS A 70 15.77 14.16 -18.45
CA CYS A 70 14.97 15.38 -18.40
C CYS A 70 14.49 15.63 -16.97
N VAL A 71 14.68 16.86 -16.49
CA VAL A 71 14.12 17.35 -15.23
C VAL A 71 13.24 18.53 -15.53
N PHE A 72 12.01 18.54 -15.03
CA PHE A 72 11.11 19.66 -15.21
C PHE A 72 10.25 19.93 -13.99
N LYS A 73 9.84 21.18 -13.85
CA LYS A 73 8.86 21.65 -12.86
C LYS A 73 7.63 22.13 -13.61
N TYR A 74 6.49 21.57 -13.23
CA TYR A 74 5.18 21.91 -13.77
C TYR A 74 4.31 22.47 -12.66
N MET A 75 3.54 23.50 -12.98
CA MET A 75 2.69 24.18 -12.02
C MET A 75 1.20 23.92 -12.30
N ASP A 76 0.64 22.88 -11.69
CA ASP A 76 -0.82 22.75 -11.48
C ASP A 76 -1.07 22.70 -9.97
N LYS A 77 -0.40 21.73 -9.33
CA LYS A 77 0.24 21.87 -8.03
C LYS A 77 1.75 21.87 -8.29
N PRO A 78 2.59 22.52 -7.46
CA PRO A 78 4.03 22.57 -7.71
C PRO A 78 4.62 21.15 -7.68
N ILE A 79 4.91 20.58 -8.85
CA ILE A 79 5.45 19.23 -9.02
C ILE A 79 6.74 19.34 -9.79
N CYS A 80 7.79 18.71 -9.27
CA CYS A 80 9.04 18.50 -9.97
C CYS A 80 9.17 17.02 -10.32
N MET A 81 9.57 16.73 -11.54
CA MET A 81 9.72 15.38 -12.08
C MET A 81 11.13 15.21 -12.63
N LEU A 82 11.63 13.99 -12.52
CA LEU A 82 12.81 13.53 -13.24
C LEU A 82 12.39 12.34 -14.10
N SER A 83 12.84 12.30 -15.34
CA SER A 83 12.59 11.19 -16.24
C SER A 83 13.74 10.96 -17.21
N THR A 84 13.98 9.71 -17.56
CA THR A 84 14.92 9.32 -18.62
C THR A 84 14.25 8.87 -19.91
N ILE A 85 12.91 8.88 -19.96
CA ILE A 85 12.14 8.43 -21.13
C ILE A 85 11.24 9.53 -21.70
N HIS A 86 10.86 10.50 -20.88
CA HIS A 86 9.92 11.54 -21.26
C HIS A 86 10.66 12.84 -21.61
N THR A 87 10.16 13.49 -22.65
CA THR A 87 10.40 14.88 -23.04
C THR A 87 9.31 15.79 -22.47
N ILE A 88 9.46 17.10 -22.65
CA ILE A 88 8.49 18.12 -22.19
C ILE A 88 7.31 18.20 -23.18
N ASP A 89 6.57 17.09 -23.29
CA ASP A 89 5.43 16.97 -24.19
C ASP A 89 4.12 17.01 -23.40
N PHE A 90 3.16 17.80 -23.89
CA PHE A 90 1.82 17.87 -23.36
C PHE A 90 0.89 16.91 -24.09
N VAL A 91 0.05 16.24 -23.32
CA VAL A 91 -1.01 15.35 -23.83
C VAL A 91 -2.34 15.88 -23.32
N GLU A 92 -3.35 15.81 -24.19
CA GLU A 92 -4.73 16.14 -23.84
C GLU A 92 -5.33 14.98 -23.03
N GLN A 93 -5.91 15.33 -21.89
CA GLN A 93 -6.63 14.43 -21.02
C GLN A 93 -8.08 14.90 -20.91
N CYS A 94 -9.01 14.11 -21.46
CA CYS A 94 -10.44 14.30 -21.25
C CYS A 94 -10.82 13.79 -19.85
N LYS A 95 -11.45 14.64 -19.05
CA LYS A 95 -12.03 14.29 -17.76
C LYS A 95 -13.51 14.60 -17.75
N LYS A 96 -14.31 13.63 -17.34
CA LYS A 96 -15.74 13.81 -17.09
C LYS A 96 -15.93 14.52 -15.75
N LYS A 97 -16.57 15.68 -15.77
CA LYS A 97 -16.98 16.38 -14.56
C LYS A 97 -18.50 16.35 -14.46
N LYS A 98 -19.03 15.78 -13.37
CA LYS A 98 -20.44 15.91 -13.01
C LYS A 98 -20.69 17.31 -12.49
N LYS A 99 -21.65 18.02 -13.08
CA LYS A 99 -22.20 19.27 -12.56
C LYS A 99 -23.18 18.97 -11.43
N ASN A 100 -23.43 19.99 -10.61
CA ASN A 100 -24.41 19.90 -9.52
C ASN A 100 -25.84 19.58 -10.02
N ASN A 101 -26.12 19.89 -11.29
CA ASN A 101 -27.41 19.61 -11.95
C ASN A 101 -27.50 18.19 -12.53
N GLY A 102 -26.48 17.34 -12.37
CA GLY A 102 -26.47 15.97 -12.90
C GLY A 102 -25.83 15.83 -14.28
N ASP A 103 -25.69 16.92 -15.03
CA ASP A 103 -25.06 16.92 -16.36
C ASP A 103 -23.57 16.56 -16.29
N VAL A 104 -23.10 15.76 -17.26
CA VAL A 104 -21.70 15.38 -17.40
C VAL A 104 -21.09 16.19 -18.53
N GLU A 105 -20.09 17.00 -18.20
CA GLU A 105 -19.31 17.76 -19.18
C GLU A 105 -17.92 17.15 -19.33
N ASP A 106 -17.46 17.04 -20.58
CA ASP A 106 -16.10 16.63 -20.91
C ASP A 106 -15.17 17.85 -20.84
N ILE A 107 -14.25 17.83 -19.87
CA ILE A 107 -13.22 18.86 -19.73
C ILE A 107 -11.93 18.34 -20.32
N ILE A 108 -11.44 19.00 -21.36
CA ILE A 108 -10.13 18.72 -21.96
C ILE A 108 -9.08 19.52 -21.18
N THR A 109 -8.12 18.81 -20.57
CA THR A 109 -6.99 19.42 -19.85
C THR A 109 -5.67 18.98 -20.46
N LYS A 110 -4.74 19.90 -20.69
CA LYS A 110 -3.38 19.57 -21.15
C LYS A 110 -2.48 19.31 -19.95
N LYS A 111 -1.80 18.16 -19.92
CA LYS A 111 -0.84 17.80 -18.88
C LYS A 111 0.42 17.17 -19.49
N PRO A 112 1.59 17.35 -18.85
CA PRO A 112 2.80 16.65 -19.27
C PRO A 112 2.61 15.13 -19.25
N LYS A 113 3.02 14.45 -20.33
CA LYS A 113 2.89 12.98 -20.48
C LYS A 113 3.48 12.22 -19.29
N ALA A 114 4.66 12.63 -18.83
CA ALA A 114 5.35 12.03 -17.69
C ALA A 114 4.52 12.01 -16.40
N ILE A 115 3.68 13.03 -16.17
CA ILE A 115 2.81 13.08 -14.99
C ILE A 115 1.66 12.08 -15.13
N LEU A 116 1.12 11.90 -16.34
CA LEU A 116 0.08 10.92 -16.61
C LEU A 116 0.62 9.49 -16.38
N ASP A 117 1.79 9.19 -16.95
CA ASP A 117 2.41 7.86 -16.81
C ASP A 117 2.87 7.58 -15.38
N TYR A 118 3.34 8.61 -14.64
CA TYR A 118 3.58 8.51 -13.20
C TYR A 118 2.32 8.13 -12.42
N ASN A 119 1.22 8.86 -12.61
CA ASN A 119 -0.03 8.56 -11.89
C ASN A 119 -0.57 7.15 -12.19
N ARG A 120 -0.27 6.59 -13.38
CA ARG A 120 -0.66 5.23 -13.75
C ARG A 120 0.17 4.15 -13.07
N THR A 121 1.43 4.42 -12.74
CA THR A 121 2.39 3.39 -12.29
C THR A 121 2.81 3.51 -10.83
N MET A 122 2.75 4.71 -10.24
CA MET A 122 3.19 4.96 -8.85
C MET A 122 2.44 4.14 -7.80
N GLY A 123 1.20 3.71 -8.09
CA GLY A 123 0.33 3.02 -7.13
C GLY A 123 0.58 1.53 -6.96
N GLY A 124 1.57 0.95 -7.66
CA GLY A 124 1.78 -0.50 -7.63
C GLY A 124 2.05 -1.06 -6.23
N VAL A 125 2.87 -0.36 -5.43
CA VAL A 125 3.22 -0.79 -4.06
C VAL A 125 2.03 -0.57 -3.11
N ASP A 126 1.45 0.63 -3.11
CA ASP A 126 0.31 0.95 -2.25
C ASP A 126 -0.90 0.04 -2.51
N LEU A 127 -1.13 -0.33 -3.78
CA LEU A 127 -2.19 -1.27 -4.15
C LEU A 127 -1.92 -2.67 -3.59
N ALA A 128 -0.68 -3.15 -3.64
CA ALA A 128 -0.31 -4.43 -3.06
C ALA A 128 -0.50 -4.41 -1.53
N ASP A 129 -0.08 -3.34 -0.86
CA ASP A 129 -0.27 -3.16 0.59
C ASP A 129 -1.76 -3.09 0.95
N GLN A 130 -2.56 -2.37 0.16
CA GLN A 130 -4.01 -2.33 0.31
C GLN A 130 -4.63 -3.72 0.17
N CYS A 131 -4.21 -4.51 -0.83
CA CYS A 131 -4.69 -5.89 -1.02
C CYS A 131 -4.37 -6.79 0.18
N LEU A 132 -3.21 -6.61 0.82
CA LEU A 132 -2.82 -7.35 2.02
C LEU A 132 -3.62 -6.91 3.26
N SER A 133 -4.03 -5.64 3.31
CA SER A 133 -4.79 -5.06 4.42
C SER A 133 -6.23 -5.60 4.53
N TYR A 134 -6.83 -6.07 3.43
CA TYR A 134 -8.20 -6.62 3.47
C TYR A 134 -8.31 -7.88 4.31
N TYR A 135 -7.23 -8.66 4.41
CA TYR A 135 -7.21 -9.90 5.16
C TYR A 135 -5.96 -9.99 6.04
N LEU A 136 -5.91 -9.09 7.03
CA LEU A 136 -4.81 -8.98 7.98
C LEU A 136 -4.60 -10.29 8.74
N THR A 137 -3.43 -10.90 8.49
CA THR A 137 -2.97 -12.06 9.26
C THR A 137 -2.21 -11.62 10.52
N VAL A 138 -1.64 -10.41 10.48
CA VAL A 138 -0.91 -9.79 11.59
C VAL A 138 -1.89 -9.29 12.64
N ARG A 139 -1.63 -9.60 13.93
CA ARG A 139 -2.41 -9.06 15.05
C ARG A 139 -1.70 -7.84 15.65
N ASN A 140 -2.46 -6.78 15.94
CA ASN A 140 -1.91 -5.54 16.49
C ASN A 140 -1.23 -5.74 17.85
N GLN A 141 -1.80 -6.59 18.71
CA GLN A 141 -1.30 -6.88 20.05
C GLN A 141 -0.47 -8.19 20.06
N GLN A 142 0.69 -8.19 19.41
CA GLN A 142 1.66 -9.29 19.53
C GLN A 142 2.87 -8.88 20.36
N LYS A 143 3.09 -9.56 21.50
CA LYS A 143 4.28 -9.36 22.35
C LYS A 143 5.59 -9.79 21.67
N LYS A 144 5.53 -10.71 20.71
CA LYS A 144 6.71 -11.29 20.03
C LYS A 144 6.80 -10.79 18.58
N TYR A 145 7.71 -9.85 18.30
CA TYR A 145 7.82 -9.17 17.01
C TYR A 145 8.11 -10.12 15.84
N TYR A 146 8.91 -11.17 16.03
CA TYR A 146 9.25 -12.11 14.96
C TYR A 146 8.01 -12.87 14.44
N LYS A 147 7.00 -13.11 15.30
CA LYS A 147 5.73 -13.70 14.88
C LYS A 147 4.93 -12.76 13.97
N LYS A 148 5.06 -11.44 14.16
CA LYS A 148 4.46 -10.42 13.30
C LYS A 148 5.10 -10.45 11.91
N ILE A 149 6.43 -10.52 11.85
CA ILE A 149 7.18 -10.65 10.58
C ILE A 149 6.78 -11.93 9.84
N PHE A 150 6.79 -13.08 10.52
CA PHE A 150 6.37 -14.35 9.93
C PHE A 150 4.95 -14.30 9.34
N ARG A 151 3.99 -13.73 10.08
CA ARG A 151 2.60 -13.58 9.61
C ARG A 151 2.50 -12.65 8.40
N GLN A 152 3.34 -11.61 8.33
CA GLN A 152 3.39 -10.75 7.16
C GLN A 152 3.92 -11.49 5.93
N PHE A 153 5.00 -12.26 6.07
CA PHE A 153 5.52 -13.09 4.98
C PHE A 153 4.53 -14.17 4.52
N LEU A 154 3.81 -14.78 5.46
CA LEU A 154 2.73 -15.72 5.12
C LEU A 154 1.63 -15.03 4.31
N ASN A 155 1.18 -13.85 4.74
CA ASN A 155 0.15 -13.08 4.03
C ASN A 155 0.61 -12.69 2.62
N GLN A 156 1.85 -12.23 2.48
CA GLN A 156 2.47 -11.91 1.19
C GLN A 156 2.56 -13.15 0.28
N SER A 157 2.94 -14.30 0.82
CA SER A 157 3.06 -15.54 0.06
C SER A 157 1.72 -16.01 -0.49
N VAL A 158 0.65 -15.91 0.32
CA VAL A 158 -0.73 -16.22 -0.12
C VAL A 158 -1.20 -15.23 -1.19
N TRP A 159 -0.86 -13.94 -1.06
CA TRP A 159 -1.19 -12.97 -2.11
C TRP A 159 -0.44 -13.26 -3.41
N ASN A 160 0.85 -13.54 -3.34
CA ASN A 160 1.66 -13.88 -4.52
C ASN A 160 1.15 -15.14 -5.22
N SER A 161 0.77 -16.18 -4.48
CA SER A 161 0.19 -17.40 -5.06
C SER A 161 -1.17 -17.12 -5.70
N PHE A 162 -2.01 -16.25 -5.09
CA PHE A 162 -3.25 -15.81 -5.71
C PHE A 162 -3.02 -15.03 -7.02
N VAL A 163 -2.04 -14.13 -7.05
CA VAL A 163 -1.67 -13.39 -8.28
C VAL A 163 -1.24 -14.36 -9.38
N LEU A 164 -0.43 -15.38 -9.06
CA LEU A 164 -0.06 -16.43 -10.02
C LEU A 164 -1.27 -17.23 -10.50
N PHE A 165 -2.16 -17.64 -9.59
CA PHE A 165 -3.40 -18.34 -9.93
C PHE A 165 -4.28 -17.53 -10.89
N LYS A 166 -4.45 -16.21 -10.64
CA LYS A 166 -5.18 -15.32 -11.55
C LYS A 166 -4.51 -15.21 -12.93
N LYS A 167 -3.17 -15.14 -12.98
CA LYS A 167 -2.41 -15.12 -14.24
C LYS A 167 -2.56 -16.42 -15.04
N CYS A 168 -2.72 -17.56 -14.38
CA CYS A 168 -2.99 -18.85 -15.02
C CYS A 168 -4.45 -19.07 -15.42
N GLY A 169 -5.29 -18.01 -15.43
CA GLY A 169 -6.69 -18.09 -15.86
C GLY A 169 -7.69 -18.40 -14.74
N GLY A 170 -7.25 -18.41 -13.47
CA GLY A 170 -8.11 -18.61 -12.32
C GLY A 170 -9.22 -17.56 -12.19
N LYS A 171 -10.46 -18.00 -12.01
CA LYS A 171 -11.63 -17.10 -11.94
C LYS A 171 -12.06 -16.74 -10.51
N MET A 172 -11.61 -17.50 -9.51
CA MET A 172 -11.99 -17.30 -8.12
C MET A 172 -11.62 -15.90 -7.60
N THR A 173 -12.42 -15.41 -6.67
CA THR A 173 -12.12 -14.23 -5.85
C THR A 173 -11.03 -14.56 -4.83
N HIS A 174 -10.42 -13.53 -4.24
CA HIS A 174 -9.36 -13.72 -3.24
C HIS A 174 -9.88 -14.45 -1.99
N LEU A 175 -11.12 -14.20 -1.57
CA LEU A 175 -11.74 -14.89 -0.44
C LEU A 175 -11.90 -16.39 -0.72
N GLU A 176 -12.50 -16.74 -1.85
CA GLU A 176 -12.72 -18.13 -2.25
C GLU A 176 -11.40 -18.88 -2.37
N PHE A 177 -10.38 -18.25 -2.95
CA PHE A 177 -9.04 -18.82 -3.05
C PHE A 177 -8.46 -19.15 -1.67
N ARG A 178 -8.59 -18.23 -0.71
CA ARG A 178 -8.13 -18.45 0.68
C ARG A 178 -8.89 -19.57 1.38
N LEU A 179 -10.21 -19.64 1.21
CA LEU A 179 -11.02 -20.70 1.81
C LEU A 179 -10.64 -22.07 1.25
N ASN A 180 -10.45 -22.18 -0.06
CA ASN A 180 -10.01 -23.41 -0.69
C ASN A 180 -8.59 -23.80 -0.24
N LEU A 181 -7.67 -22.83 -0.15
CA LEU A 181 -6.33 -23.06 0.40
C LEU A 181 -6.39 -23.61 1.83
N LEU A 182 -7.23 -23.04 2.69
CA LEU A 182 -7.41 -23.51 4.07
C LEU A 182 -7.99 -24.93 4.11
N GLN A 183 -9.00 -25.23 3.29
CA GLN A 183 -9.59 -26.57 3.20
C GLN A 183 -8.54 -27.61 2.79
N ASN A 184 -7.74 -27.33 1.75
CA ASN A 184 -6.70 -28.24 1.30
C ASN A 184 -5.61 -28.46 2.37
N LEU A 185 -5.22 -27.39 3.07
CA LEU A 185 -4.24 -27.50 4.17
C LEU A 185 -4.78 -28.33 5.33
N LEU A 186 -6.06 -28.15 5.70
CA LEU A 186 -6.71 -28.96 6.73
C LEU A 186 -6.88 -30.42 6.29
N GLN A 187 -7.17 -30.68 5.02
CA GLN A 187 -7.27 -32.05 4.52
C GLN A 187 -5.92 -32.76 4.50
N THR A 188 -4.84 -32.04 4.19
CA THR A 188 -3.48 -32.61 4.06
C THR A 188 -2.78 -32.76 5.40
N TYR A 189 -2.91 -31.77 6.28
CA TYR A 189 -2.14 -31.67 7.53
C TYR A 189 -3.02 -31.55 8.78
N GLY A 190 -4.35 -31.50 8.62
CA GLY A 190 -5.25 -31.51 9.74
C GLY A 190 -5.18 -32.88 10.40
N GLU A 191 -4.55 -32.93 11.57
CA GLU A 191 -4.77 -34.03 12.48
C GLU A 191 -6.26 -34.06 12.82
N THR A 192 -6.91 -35.20 12.62
CA THR A 192 -8.23 -35.50 13.20
C THR A 192 -8.04 -35.60 14.71
N LYS A 193 -7.79 -34.48 15.38
CA LYS A 193 -7.98 -34.40 16.82
C LYS A 193 -9.48 -34.48 17.01
N ILE A 194 -9.97 -35.71 17.19
CA ILE A 194 -11.20 -35.94 17.93
C ILE A 194 -10.95 -35.17 19.22
N LEU A 195 -11.60 -34.01 19.37
CA LEU A 195 -11.80 -33.45 20.69
C LEU A 195 -12.60 -34.53 21.42
N GLN A 196 -11.88 -35.45 22.07
CA GLN A 196 -12.37 -35.96 23.33
C GLN A 196 -12.48 -34.70 24.16
N ASN A 197 -13.65 -34.06 24.12
CA ASN A 197 -14.05 -33.22 25.21
C ASN A 197 -13.86 -34.14 26.42
N PRO A 198 -12.89 -33.88 27.33
CA PRO A 198 -13.16 -34.30 28.68
C PRO A 198 -14.52 -33.68 28.94
N ALA A 199 -15.47 -34.43 29.47
CA ALA A 199 -16.67 -33.83 30.01
C ALA A 199 -16.19 -32.88 31.13
N VAL A 200 -15.77 -31.67 30.74
CA VAL A 200 -15.53 -30.56 31.65
C VAL A 200 -16.93 -30.33 32.16
N GLY A 201 -17.18 -30.87 33.36
CA GLY A 201 -18.47 -30.80 34.02
C GLY A 201 -19.01 -29.41 33.78
N ARG A 202 -20.07 -29.31 32.97
CA ARG A 202 -20.73 -28.05 32.66
C ARG A 202 -20.92 -27.38 34.01
N LEU A 203 -20.27 -26.24 34.24
CA LEU A 203 -20.40 -25.52 35.51
C LEU A 203 -21.90 -25.27 35.71
N THR A 204 -22.54 -26.08 36.54
CA THR A 204 -23.99 -26.06 36.79
C THR A 204 -24.38 -24.93 37.74
N GLY A 205 -23.38 -24.25 38.31
CA GLY A 205 -23.58 -23.07 39.14
C GLY A 205 -24.19 -21.94 38.33
N ARG A 206 -25.30 -21.38 38.83
CA ARG A 206 -25.84 -20.14 38.28
C ARG A 206 -24.92 -18.99 38.72
N HIS A 207 -24.41 -18.27 37.74
CA HIS A 207 -23.55 -17.11 37.94
C HIS A 207 -24.37 -15.85 37.71
N PHE A 208 -24.44 -14.98 38.72
CA PHE A 208 -25.13 -13.69 38.62
C PHE A 208 -24.13 -12.56 38.82
N ALA A 209 -24.30 -11.48 38.06
CA ALA A 209 -23.53 -10.26 38.27
C ALA A 209 -24.08 -9.52 39.48
N SER A 210 -23.22 -9.19 40.44
CA SER A 210 -23.56 -8.39 41.61
C SER A 210 -22.62 -7.20 41.74
N HIS A 211 -23.12 -6.11 42.34
CA HIS A 211 -22.33 -4.92 42.59
C HIS A 211 -21.29 -5.16 43.67
N ILE A 212 -20.11 -4.58 43.49
CA ILE A 212 -19.08 -4.53 44.53
C ILE A 212 -19.44 -3.37 45.48
N GLU A 213 -19.47 -3.64 46.78
CA GLU A 213 -19.77 -2.62 47.80
C GLU A 213 -18.63 -1.58 47.89
N ALA A 214 -19.00 -0.34 48.25
CA ALA A 214 -18.03 0.74 48.38
C ALA A 214 -17.08 0.47 49.55
N THR A 215 -15.78 0.55 49.27
CA THR A 215 -14.73 0.51 50.29
C THR A 215 -14.23 1.93 50.54
N GLU A 216 -13.65 2.20 51.71
CA GLU A 216 -13.16 3.54 52.11
C GLU A 216 -12.20 4.21 51.10
N LYS A 217 -11.58 3.42 50.21
CA LYS A 217 -10.66 3.90 49.15
C LYS A 217 -11.36 4.24 47.81
N LYS A 218 -12.67 4.00 47.67
CA LYS A 218 -13.46 4.25 46.46
C LYS A 218 -14.92 4.57 46.84
N GLU A 219 -15.25 5.85 46.96
CA GLU A 219 -16.62 6.32 47.26
C GLU A 219 -17.65 5.99 46.16
N ASN A 220 -17.21 5.85 44.89
CA ASN A 220 -18.09 5.56 43.76
C ASN A 220 -17.91 4.11 43.25
N ALA A 221 -18.45 3.12 43.97
CA ALA A 221 -18.36 1.70 43.59
C ALA A 221 -19.43 1.23 42.58
N TYR A 222 -20.37 2.10 42.20
CA TYR A 222 -21.55 1.76 41.39
C TYR A 222 -21.22 1.21 39.99
N THR A 223 -20.00 1.39 39.49
CA THR A 223 -19.59 0.99 38.13
C THR A 223 -18.88 -0.36 38.07
N SER A 224 -18.64 -1.02 39.20
CA SER A 224 -17.84 -2.26 39.26
C SER A 224 -18.72 -3.45 39.68
N MET A 225 -18.87 -4.45 38.82
CA MET A 225 -19.60 -5.68 39.11
C MET A 225 -18.64 -6.87 39.20
N HIS A 226 -18.98 -7.84 40.04
CA HIS A 226 -18.30 -9.13 40.13
C HIS A 226 -19.27 -10.27 39.86
N CYS A 227 -18.74 -11.41 39.45
CA CYS A 227 -19.52 -12.59 39.14
C CYS A 227 -19.53 -13.52 40.36
N VAL A 228 -20.71 -13.73 40.96
CA VAL A 228 -20.87 -14.60 42.13
C VAL A 228 -21.48 -15.92 41.71
N GLN A 229 -20.85 -17.02 42.10
CA GLN A 229 -21.39 -18.36 41.91
C GLN A 229 -22.29 -18.70 43.12
N GLN A 230 -23.60 -18.80 42.89
CA GLN A 230 -24.50 -19.34 43.92
C GLN A 230 -24.54 -20.86 43.80
N LYS A 231 -24.21 -21.56 44.89
CA LYS A 231 -24.54 -22.99 45.03
C LYS A 231 -26.04 -23.09 45.28
N VAL A 232 -26.74 -23.86 44.45
CA VAL A 232 -28.12 -24.29 44.71
C VAL A 232 -28.09 -25.38 45.77
#